data_AF-A0A7X1P5T6-F1
#
_entry.id   AF-A0A7X1P5T6-F1
#
_cell.length_a   1.000
_cell.length_b   1.000
_cell.length_c   1.000
_cell.angle_alpha   90.00
_cell.angle_beta   90.00
_cell.angle_gamma   90.00
#
_symmetry.space_group_name_H-M   'P 1'
#
loop_
_entity.id
_entity.type
_entity.pdbx_description
1 polymer ?
#
loop_
_entity_poly.entity_id
_entity_poly.type
_entity_poly.pdbx_seq_one_letter_code
_entity_poly.pdbx_strand_id
1 'polypeptide(L)'
;MRAKLLAEFIGTFWLVLGGCGSAVLAAAFPEVGIGLLGVSLAFGLTVLTGVYALGPISGGHFNPAVSVGLWAGGRFPAGQLLPYIIVQVLGGIVGAGVLYLIASGKADFSLAGGWALQQLWLFWIAPIIGAAIAGFTFKALLEGERLQPPVTGRTETATP
;
A
#
# COMPACT_ATOMS: atom_id res chain seq x y z
N MET A 1 -14.71 -9.14 11.92
CA MET A 1 -14.19 -7.76 12.04
C MET A 1 -12.77 -7.73 12.61
N ARG A 2 -12.52 -8.27 13.80
CA ARG A 2 -11.20 -8.21 14.48
C ARG A 2 -10.01 -8.67 13.62
N ALA A 3 -10.12 -9.83 12.97
CA ALA A 3 -9.07 -10.34 12.09
C ALA A 3 -8.74 -9.41 10.92
N LYS A 4 -9.75 -8.72 10.36
CA LYS A 4 -9.56 -7.75 9.28
C LYS A 4 -8.75 -6.54 9.76
N LEU A 5 -9.14 -6.01 10.93
CA LEU A 5 -8.46 -4.86 11.53
C LEU A 5 -7.01 -5.19 11.90
N LEU A 6 -6.75 -6.38 12.42
CA LEU A 6 -5.38 -6.84 12.69
C LEU A 6 -4.57 -6.99 11.40
N ALA A 7 -5.16 -7.57 10.35
CA ALA A 7 -4.50 -7.68 9.05
C ALA A 7 -4.16 -6.30 8.45
N GLU A 8 -5.06 -5.32 8.56
CA GLU A 8 -4.80 -3.94 8.13
C GLU A 8 -3.70 -3.25 8.93
N PHE A 9 -3.68 -3.46 10.25
CA PHE A 9 -2.60 -2.97 11.12
C PHE A 9 -1.25 -3.57 10.72
N ILE A 10 -1.16 -4.91 10.61
CA ILE A 10 0.09 -5.62 10.29
C ILE A 10 0.55 -5.25 8.87
N GLY A 11 -0.35 -5.19 7.90
CA GLY A 11 0.01 -4.83 6.54
C GLY A 11 0.49 -3.37 6.43
N THR A 12 -0.09 -2.43 7.17
CA THR A 12 0.39 -1.04 7.18
C THR A 12 1.72 -0.90 7.91
N PHE A 13 1.90 -1.63 9.03
CA PHE A 13 3.18 -1.76 9.71
C PHE A 13 4.26 -2.28 8.76
N TRP A 14 3.96 -3.35 8.01
CA TRP A 14 4.87 -3.95 7.04
C TRP A 14 5.21 -2.97 5.92
N LEU A 15 4.21 -2.27 5.38
CA LEU A 15 4.37 -1.25 4.35
C LEU A 15 5.34 -0.14 4.79
N VAL A 16 5.18 0.39 5.99
CA VAL A 16 6.06 1.44 6.52
C VAL A 16 7.45 0.88 6.80
N LEU A 17 7.56 -0.29 7.41
CA LEU A 17 8.86 -0.89 7.73
C LEU A 17 9.68 -1.19 6.47
N GLY A 18 9.07 -1.80 5.45
CA GLY A 18 9.77 -2.14 4.20
C GLY A 18 9.99 -0.94 3.29
N GLY A 19 8.93 -0.19 2.96
CA GLY A 19 8.98 0.95 2.05
C GLY A 19 9.80 2.10 2.62
N CYS A 20 9.35 2.70 3.73
CA CYS A 20 10.08 3.82 4.35
C CYS A 20 11.44 3.38 4.90
N GLY A 21 11.56 2.14 5.40
CA GLY A 21 12.85 1.62 5.86
C GLY A 21 13.90 1.54 4.75
N SER A 22 13.51 1.14 3.54
CA SER A 22 14.42 1.17 2.38
C SER A 22 14.93 2.58 2.07
N ALA A 23 14.07 3.60 2.19
CA ALA A 23 14.43 4.99 1.95
C ALA A 23 15.31 5.58 3.07
N VAL A 24 15.06 5.21 4.33
CA VAL A 24 15.78 5.75 5.50
C VAL A 24 17.13 5.06 5.70
N LEU A 25 17.22 3.75 5.45
CA LEU A 25 18.38 2.94 5.81
C LEU A 25 19.28 2.59 4.62
N ALA A 26 18.71 2.46 3.42
CA ALA A 26 19.40 1.93 2.23
C ALA A 26 19.50 2.90 1.05
N ALA A 27 18.64 3.92 0.98
CA ALA A 27 18.87 5.05 0.08
C ALA A 27 19.91 5.99 0.73
N ALA A 28 20.90 6.38 -0.07
CA ALA A 28 21.85 7.42 0.29
C ALA A 28 21.73 8.52 -0.77
N PHE A 29 21.95 9.78 -0.36
CA PHE A 29 22.01 10.93 -1.27
C PHE A 29 23.19 11.79 -0.83
N PRO A 30 24.05 12.27 -1.76
CA PRO A 30 23.95 12.19 -3.22
C PRO A 30 24.37 10.84 -3.84
N GLU A 31 25.09 10.00 -3.11
CA GLU A 31 25.47 8.63 -3.52
C GLU A 31 24.24 7.71 -3.43
N VAL A 32 23.57 7.47 -4.56
CA VAL A 32 22.27 6.78 -4.67
C VAL A 32 22.33 5.28 -4.32
N GLY A 33 22.55 4.93 -3.05
CA GLY A 33 22.67 3.56 -2.49
C GLY A 33 21.95 2.45 -3.26
N ILE A 34 20.71 2.11 -2.89
CA ILE A 34 19.86 1.22 -3.73
C ILE A 34 19.15 1.96 -4.88
N GLY A 35 19.36 3.28 -4.98
CA GLY A 35 18.73 4.16 -5.95
C GLY A 35 17.20 4.32 -5.81
N LEU A 36 16.65 5.27 -6.57
CA LEU A 36 15.20 5.52 -6.63
C LEU A 36 14.42 4.30 -7.13
N LEU A 37 15.01 3.53 -8.05
CA LEU A 37 14.43 2.29 -8.54
C LEU A 37 14.34 1.24 -7.43
N GLY A 38 15.39 1.05 -6.63
CA GLY A 38 15.38 0.10 -5.51
C GLY A 38 14.34 0.46 -4.45
N VAL A 39 14.21 1.75 -4.11
CA VAL A 39 13.15 2.24 -3.21
C VAL A 39 11.75 1.97 -3.80
N SER A 40 11.57 2.27 -5.09
CA SER A 40 10.28 2.04 -5.77
C SER A 40 9.90 0.55 -5.78
N LEU A 41 10.86 -0.34 -6.04
CA LEU A 41 10.68 -1.78 -5.98
C LEU A 41 10.40 -2.24 -4.54
N ALA A 42 11.08 -1.70 -3.54
CA ALA A 42 10.85 -2.04 -2.14
C ALA A 42 9.41 -1.71 -1.70
N PHE A 43 8.89 -0.52 -2.05
CA PHE A 43 7.48 -0.19 -1.81
C PHE A 43 6.53 -1.17 -2.52
N GLY A 44 6.74 -1.42 -3.82
CA GLY A 44 5.88 -2.31 -4.60
C GLY A 44 5.88 -3.76 -4.10
N LEU A 45 7.05 -4.32 -3.81
CA LEU A 45 7.21 -5.69 -3.30
C LEU A 45 6.68 -5.83 -1.87
N THR A 46 6.81 -4.80 -1.04
CA THR A 46 6.24 -4.80 0.32
C THR A 46 4.71 -4.82 0.28
N VAL A 47 4.09 -4.02 -0.59
CA VAL A 47 2.64 -4.09 -0.83
C VAL A 47 2.25 -5.46 -1.39
N LEU A 48 2.96 -5.97 -2.41
CA LEU A 48 2.65 -7.26 -3.03
C LEU A 48 2.66 -8.40 -2.00
N THR A 49 3.72 -8.48 -1.19
CA THR A 49 3.85 -9.52 -0.15
C THR A 49 2.78 -9.37 0.93
N GLY A 50 2.48 -8.14 1.36
CA GLY A 50 1.39 -7.86 2.30
C GLY A 50 0.03 -8.28 1.76
N VAL A 51 -0.29 -7.93 0.50
CA VAL A 51 -1.57 -8.25 -0.13
C VAL A 51 -1.69 -9.76 -0.34
N TYR A 52 -0.63 -10.43 -0.74
CA TYR A 52 -0.64 -11.88 -0.91
C TYR A 52 -0.90 -12.61 0.42
N ALA A 53 -0.28 -12.15 1.52
CA ALA A 53 -0.43 -12.78 2.83
C ALA A 53 -1.74 -12.41 3.56
N LEU A 54 -2.15 -11.14 3.51
CA LEU A 54 -3.20 -10.57 4.37
C LEU A 54 -4.42 -10.06 3.58
N GLY A 55 -4.32 -9.97 2.26
CA GLY A 55 -5.42 -9.59 1.36
C GLY A 55 -6.63 -10.51 1.46
N PRO A 56 -6.49 -11.85 1.50
CA PRO A 56 -7.62 -12.77 1.70
C PRO A 56 -8.39 -12.55 3.00
N ILE A 57 -7.75 -11.93 4.00
CA ILE A 57 -8.35 -11.67 5.32
C ILE A 57 -9.11 -10.34 5.32
N SER A 58 -8.48 -9.27 4.82
CA SER A 58 -8.94 -7.88 5.02
C SER A 58 -9.39 -7.16 3.76
N GLY A 59 -8.99 -7.63 2.58
CA GLY A 59 -9.00 -6.86 1.33
C GLY A 59 -7.66 -6.19 1.01
N GLY A 60 -6.76 -6.12 1.99
CA GLY A 60 -5.38 -5.67 1.78
C GLY A 60 -5.24 -4.20 1.40
N HIS A 61 -5.95 -3.31 2.10
CA HIS A 61 -5.92 -1.88 1.77
C HIS A 61 -4.61 -1.23 2.24
N PHE A 62 -4.22 -1.49 3.50
CA PHE A 62 -3.02 -1.02 4.19
C PHE A 62 -2.77 0.50 4.09
N ASN A 63 -3.82 1.25 3.74
CA ASN A 63 -3.71 2.63 3.34
C ASN A 63 -5.09 3.33 3.44
N PRO A 64 -5.16 4.47 4.15
CA PRO A 64 -6.37 5.28 4.23
C PRO A 64 -6.91 5.74 2.87
N ALA A 65 -6.05 6.18 1.96
CA ALA A 65 -6.45 6.66 0.63
C ALA A 65 -7.03 5.53 -0.24
N VAL A 66 -6.47 4.31 -0.13
CA VAL A 66 -7.02 3.12 -0.81
C VAL A 66 -8.39 2.78 -0.23
N SER A 67 -8.54 2.81 1.10
CA SER A 67 -9.81 2.53 1.78
C SER A 67 -10.91 3.54 1.39
N VAL A 68 -10.55 4.83 1.33
CA VAL A 68 -11.45 5.90 0.86
C VAL A 68 -11.77 5.71 -0.62
N GLY A 69 -10.80 5.38 -1.47
CA GLY A 69 -11.01 5.17 -2.90
C GLY A 69 -11.95 3.99 -3.19
N LEU A 70 -11.79 2.87 -2.48
CA LEU A 70 -12.69 1.71 -2.59
C LEU A 70 -14.08 2.01 -2.04
N TRP A 71 -14.18 2.79 -0.97
CA TRP A 71 -15.46 3.26 -0.46
C TRP A 71 -16.18 4.18 -1.46
N ALA A 72 -15.47 5.18 -1.99
CA ALA A 72 -15.99 6.11 -3.01
C ALA A 72 -16.41 5.38 -4.30
N GLY A 73 -15.69 4.32 -4.66
CA GLY A 73 -16.03 3.44 -5.79
C GLY A 73 -17.14 2.42 -5.50
N GLY A 74 -17.79 2.46 -4.33
CA GLY A 74 -18.87 1.55 -3.94
C GLY A 74 -18.43 0.11 -3.66
N ARG A 75 -17.13 -0.13 -3.51
CA ARG A 75 -16.51 -1.46 -3.31
C ARG A 75 -16.16 -1.75 -1.86
N PHE A 76 -16.38 -0.81 -0.94
CA PHE A 76 -16.11 -0.97 0.48
C PHE A 76 -17.20 -0.33 1.35
N PRO A 77 -17.75 -1.03 2.35
CA PRO A 77 -18.84 -0.52 3.18
C PRO A 77 -18.39 0.64 4.09
N ALA A 78 -19.18 1.72 4.10
CA ALA A 78 -18.90 2.96 4.84
C ALA A 78 -18.61 2.73 6.33
N GLY A 79 -19.35 1.82 6.98
CA GLY A 79 -19.17 1.51 8.41
C GLY A 79 -17.82 0.87 8.78
N GLN A 80 -17.05 0.38 7.79
CA GLN A 80 -15.72 -0.19 8.02
C GLN A 80 -14.59 0.80 7.72
N LEU A 81 -14.90 1.93 7.09
CA LEU A 81 -13.91 2.93 6.67
C LEU A 81 -13.11 3.49 7.84
N LEU A 82 -13.80 4.06 8.82
CA LEU A 82 -13.13 4.68 9.97
C LEU A 82 -12.32 3.66 10.80
N PRO A 83 -12.86 2.47 11.15
CA PRO A 83 -12.07 1.44 11.82
C PRO A 83 -10.80 1.03 11.07
N TYR A 84 -10.85 0.90 9.73
CA TYR A 84 -9.68 0.59 8.90
C TYR A 84 -8.64 1.71 8.97
N ILE A 85 -9.06 2.96 8.79
CA ILE A 85 -8.15 4.11 8.83
C ILE A 85 -7.43 4.20 10.19
N ILE A 86 -8.15 4.00 11.30
CA ILE A 86 -7.56 4.04 12.64
C ILE A 86 -6.45 3.00 12.77
N VAL A 87 -6.71 1.74 12.42
CA VAL A 87 -5.70 0.68 12.59
C VAL A 87 -4.56 0.79 11.58
N GLN A 88 -4.80 1.34 10.39
CA GLN A 88 -3.75 1.66 9.42
C GLN A 88 -2.82 2.75 9.97
N VAL A 89 -3.37 3.85 10.50
CA VAL A 89 -2.57 4.92 11.12
C VAL A 89 -1.77 4.39 12.31
N LEU A 90 -2.38 3.59 13.18
CA LEU A 90 -1.67 2.96 14.30
C LEU A 90 -0.57 2.01 13.82
N GLY A 91 -0.83 1.19 12.79
CA GLY A 91 0.17 0.31 12.19
C GLY A 91 1.34 1.09 11.61
N GLY A 92 1.06 2.20 10.92
CA GLY A 92 2.08 3.09 10.38
C GLY A 92 2.92 3.77 11.47
N ILE A 93 2.30 4.23 12.56
CA ILE A 93 3.02 4.80 13.71
C ILE A 93 3.94 3.76 14.35
N VAL A 94 3.46 2.54 14.56
CA VAL A 94 4.29 1.47 15.14
C VAL A 94 5.42 1.07 14.19
N GLY A 95 5.16 1.00 12.88
CA GLY A 95 6.19 0.72 11.87
C GLY A 95 7.27 1.79 11.85
N ALA A 96 6.87 3.06 11.89
CA ALA A 96 7.79 4.19 11.99
C ALA A 96 8.58 4.19 13.31
N GLY A 97 7.94 3.83 14.42
CA GLY A 97 8.61 3.69 15.72
C GLY A 97 9.68 2.60 15.71
N VAL A 98 9.38 1.42 15.16
CA VAL A 98 10.38 0.35 14.99
C VAL A 98 11.50 0.78 14.07
N LEU A 99 11.18 1.42 12.94
CA LEU A 99 12.18 1.96 12.03
C LEU A 99 13.08 3.00 12.72
N TYR A 100 12.50 3.89 13.52
CA TYR A 100 13.25 4.89 14.29
C TYR A 100 14.22 4.23 15.27
N LEU A 101 13.79 3.19 15.98
CA LEU A 101 14.65 2.43 16.89
C LEU A 101 15.82 1.77 16.15
N ILE A 102 15.56 1.17 14.99
CA ILE A 102 16.59 0.57 14.13
C ILE A 102 17.57 1.65 13.64
N ALA A 103 17.05 2.76 13.12
CA ALA A 103 17.85 3.83 12.54
C ALA A 103 18.72 4.53 13.61
N SER A 104 18.20 4.71 14.82
CA SER A 104 18.92 5.31 15.95
C SER A 104 20.11 4.49 16.42
N GLY A 105 20.20 3.21 16.05
CA GLY A 105 21.39 2.38 16.27
C GLY A 105 22.57 2.72 15.35
N LYS A 106 22.35 3.55 14.31
CA LYS A 106 23.39 3.99 13.36
C LYS A 106 24.02 5.29 13.87
N ALA A 107 25.34 5.33 14.02
CA ALA A 107 26.07 6.44 14.65
C ALA A 107 25.79 7.81 14.00
N ASP A 108 25.54 7.84 12.68
CA ASP A 108 25.32 9.06 11.91
C ASP A 108 23.83 9.40 11.69
N PHE A 109 22.90 8.70 12.34
CA PHE A 109 21.47 8.98 12.16
C PHE A 109 21.08 10.28 12.86
N SER A 110 20.48 11.20 12.11
CA SER A 110 19.94 12.45 12.62
C SER A 110 18.55 12.71 12.04
N LEU A 111 17.61 13.05 12.92
CA LEU A 111 16.27 13.51 12.53
C LEU A 111 16.28 14.96 12.00
N ALA A 112 17.35 15.72 12.25
CA ALA A 112 17.42 17.17 12.03
C ALA A 112 17.73 17.58 10.57
N GLY A 113 17.35 16.76 9.59
CA GLY A 113 17.56 17.02 8.17
C GLY A 113 16.39 17.79 7.55
N GLY A 114 16.51 19.12 7.38
CA GLY A 114 15.49 19.95 6.74
C GLY A 114 15.21 19.62 5.26
N TRP A 115 16.08 18.83 4.62
CA TRP A 115 15.95 18.44 3.21
C TRP A 115 14.67 17.64 2.92
N ALA A 116 14.28 16.71 3.80
CA ALA A 116 13.05 15.94 3.63
C ALA A 116 11.80 16.82 3.66
N LEU A 117 11.79 17.88 4.49
CA LEU A 117 10.69 18.84 4.57
C LEU A 117 10.57 19.69 3.31
N GLN A 118 11.68 19.99 2.64
CA GLN A 118 11.68 20.73 1.36
C GLN A 118 11.02 19.92 0.24
N GLN A 119 10.99 18.58 0.35
CA GLN A 119 10.33 17.68 -0.60
C GLN A 119 8.85 17.47 -0.31
N LEU A 120 8.24 18.19 0.64
CA LEU A 120 6.83 18.00 1.00
C LEU A 120 5.88 18.25 -0.18
N TRP A 121 6.23 19.13 -1.13
CA TRP A 121 5.44 19.32 -2.36
C TRP A 121 5.33 18.04 -3.20
N LEU A 122 6.40 17.24 -3.24
CA LEU A 122 6.43 15.96 -3.95
C LEU A 122 5.43 14.97 -3.33
N PHE A 123 5.23 15.05 -2.01
CA PHE A 123 4.26 14.24 -1.29
C PHE A 123 2.80 14.55 -1.68
N TRP A 124 2.51 15.73 -2.23
CA TRP A 124 1.18 16.05 -2.75
C TRP A 124 1.02 15.64 -4.21
N ILE A 125 2.02 15.94 -5.04
CA ILE A 125 1.92 15.73 -6.49
C ILE A 125 2.12 14.26 -6.87
N ALA A 126 3.14 13.60 -6.32
CA ALA A 126 3.51 12.25 -6.75
C ALA A 126 2.41 11.20 -6.48
N PRO A 127 1.73 11.18 -5.31
CA PRO A 127 0.63 10.23 -5.09
C PRO A 127 -0.57 10.44 -6.00
N ILE A 128 -0.88 11.70 -6.37
CA ILE A 128 -1.98 12.00 -7.30
C ILE A 128 -1.65 11.49 -8.70
N ILE A 129 -0.43 11.78 -9.19
CA ILE A 129 0.02 11.27 -10.50
C ILE A 129 0.06 9.74 -10.49
N GLY A 130 0.62 9.13 -9.44
CA GLY A 130 0.66 7.69 -9.29
C GLY A 130 -0.73 7.04 -9.27
N ALA A 131 -1.68 7.65 -8.55
CA ALA A 131 -3.07 7.19 -8.51
C ALA A 131 -3.76 7.33 -9.89
N ALA A 132 -3.52 8.43 -10.60
CA ALA A 132 -4.04 8.64 -11.95
C ALA A 132 -3.51 7.58 -12.92
N ILE A 133 -2.20 7.32 -12.91
CA ILE A 133 -1.57 6.27 -13.73
C ILE A 133 -2.14 4.90 -13.37
N ALA A 134 -2.17 4.53 -12.09
CA ALA A 134 -2.68 3.24 -11.64
C ALA A 134 -4.16 3.04 -12.04
N GLY A 135 -4.99 4.08 -11.92
CA GLY A 135 -6.39 4.05 -12.36
C GLY A 135 -6.52 3.86 -13.87
N PHE A 136 -5.73 4.58 -14.67
CA PHE A 136 -5.73 4.45 -16.13
C PHE A 136 -5.23 3.08 -16.59
N THR A 137 -4.15 2.57 -15.98
CA THR A 137 -3.62 1.24 -16.24
C THR A 137 -4.62 0.15 -15.89
N PHE A 138 -5.29 0.24 -14.73
CA PHE A 138 -6.35 -0.69 -14.36
C PHE A 138 -7.47 -0.70 -15.40
N LYS A 139 -7.90 0.49 -15.85
CA LYS A 139 -8.91 0.63 -16.89
C LYS A 139 -8.48 -0.02 -18.21
N ALA A 140 -7.27 0.26 -18.66
CA ALA A 140 -6.74 -0.21 -19.93
C ALA A 140 -6.49 -1.73 -19.95
N LEU A 141 -6.08 -2.31 -18.82
CA LEU A 141 -5.70 -3.72 -18.75
C LEU A 141 -6.84 -4.66 -18.31
N LEU A 142 -7.71 -4.24 -17.39
CA LEU A 142 -8.60 -5.18 -16.66
C LEU A 142 -10.09 -4.95 -16.89
N GLU A 143 -10.51 -3.84 -17.51
CA GLU A 143 -11.93 -3.56 -17.71
C GLU A 143 -12.54 -4.41 -18.83
N GLY A 144 -11.75 -4.79 -19.85
CA GLY A 144 -12.18 -5.66 -20.95
C GLY A 144 -12.53 -7.10 -20.54
N GLU A 145 -11.94 -7.62 -19.46
CA GLU A 145 -12.18 -8.99 -19.00
C GLU A 145 -13.46 -9.13 -18.15
N ARG A 146 -13.91 -8.05 -17.49
CA ARG A 146 -15.14 -8.07 -16.65
C ARG A 146 -16.44 -8.05 -17.45
N LEU A 147 -16.39 -7.63 -18.71
CA LEU A 147 -17.57 -7.52 -19.57
C LEU A 147 -17.87 -8.84 -20.31
N GLN A 148 -17.02 -9.86 -20.18
CA GLN A 148 -17.37 -11.19 -20.69
C GLN A 148 -18.41 -11.81 -19.75
N PRO A 149 -19.65 -12.09 -20.23
CA PRO A 149 -20.61 -12.83 -19.43
C PRO A 149 -19.99 -14.20 -19.08
N PRO A 150 -20.39 -14.81 -17.94
CA PRO A 150 -19.94 -16.16 -17.61
C PRO A 150 -20.16 -17.06 -18.81
N VAL A 151 -19.15 -17.85 -19.20
CA VAL A 151 -19.33 -18.93 -20.18
C VAL A 151 -20.28 -19.93 -19.54
N THR A 152 -21.58 -19.71 -19.73
CA THR A 152 -22.61 -20.65 -19.35
C THR A 152 -22.46 -21.82 -20.29
N GLY A 153 -21.66 -22.80 -19.87
CA GLY A 153 -21.71 -24.14 -20.44
C GLY A 153 -23.13 -24.66 -20.25
N ARG A 154 -23.99 -24.46 -21.25
CA ARG A 154 -25.23 -25.20 -21.37
C ARG A 154 -24.81 -26.66 -21.58
N THR A 155 -24.78 -27.46 -20.53
CA THR A 155 -25.15 -28.85 -20.69
C THR A 155 -26.66 -28.81 -20.87
N GLU A 156 -27.12 -28.60 -22.11
CA GLU A 156 -28.48 -28.97 -22.44
C GLU A 156 -28.63 -30.42 -22.02
N THR A 157 -29.56 -30.60 -21.11
CA THR A 157 -30.02 -31.86 -20.56
C THR A 157 -30.42 -32.79 -21.69
N ALA A 158 -29.49 -33.61 -22.16
CA ALA A 158 -29.83 -34.88 -22.75
C ALA A 158 -30.42 -35.73 -21.62
N THR A 159 -31.74 -35.82 -21.59
CA THR A 159 -32.49 -36.72 -20.71
C THR A 159 -33.51 -37.46 -21.57
N PRO A 160 -33.86 -38.69 -21.21
CA PRO A 160 -33.03 -39.87 -20.98
C PRO A 160 -32.79 -40.69 -22.27
#